data_AF-A0A1D2N2H6-F1
#
_entry.id   AF-A0A1D2N2H6-F1
#
_cell.length_a   1.000
_cell.length_b   1.000
_cell.length_c   1.000
_cell.angle_alpha   90.00
_cell.angle_beta   90.00
_cell.angle_gamma   90.00
#
_symmetry.space_group_name_H-M   'P 1'
#
loop_
_entity.id
_entity.type
_entity.pdbx_description
1 polymer ?
#
loop_
_entity_poly.entity_id
_entity_poly.type
_entity_poly.pdbx_seq_one_letter_code
_entity_poly.pdbx_strand_id
1 'polypeptide(L)'
;MRLLIEATNHAVKSINQILSKYPQCPALSLASITGAKAVKGLAEEKLEQYQILFGTKPNNASFEATMSRGNTNEWSVSGTIDRTNLYGNQSYCVDDREAKLYCYCAN
;
A
#
# COMPACT_ATOMS: atom_id res chain seq x y z
N MET A 1 -15.67 -9.38 -1.01
CA MET A 1 -15.24 -8.22 -0.21
C MET A 1 -14.11 -8.55 0.77
N ARG A 2 -14.19 -9.65 1.54
CA ARG A 2 -13.16 -10.05 2.52
C ARG A 2 -11.73 -10.16 1.97
N LEU A 3 -11.53 -10.82 0.82
CA LEU A 3 -10.21 -10.98 0.20
C LEU A 3 -9.54 -9.64 -0.14
N LEU A 4 -10.31 -8.66 -0.62
CA LEU A 4 -9.79 -7.33 -0.94
C LEU A 4 -9.33 -6.59 0.32
N ILE A 5 -10.05 -6.74 1.44
CA ILE A 5 -9.66 -6.15 2.73
C ILE A 5 -8.35 -6.79 3.23
N GLU A 6 -8.24 -8.12 3.15
CA GLU A 6 -7.02 -8.85 3.54
C GLU A 6 -5.81 -8.43 2.70
N ALA A 7 -5.97 -8.39 1.36
CA ALA A 7 -4.93 -7.93 0.44
C ALA A 7 -4.52 -6.47 0.72
N THR A 8 -5.48 -5.58 0.92
CA THR A 8 -5.21 -4.16 1.20
C THR A 8 -4.51 -3.97 2.55
N ASN A 9 -4.91 -4.70 3.59
CA ASN A 9 -4.24 -4.67 4.88
C ASN A 9 -2.79 -5.17 4.77
N HIS A 10 -2.53 -6.14 3.90
CA HIS A 10 -1.16 -6.58 3.62
C HIS A 10 -0.34 -5.48 2.92
N ALA A 11 -0.92 -4.77 1.95
CA ALA A 11 -0.26 -3.61 1.33
C ALA A 11 0.07 -2.51 2.35
N VAL A 12 -0.87 -2.16 3.24
CA VAL A 12 -0.63 -1.19 4.33
C VAL A 12 0.46 -1.68 5.29
N LYS A 13 0.49 -2.99 5.58
CA LYS A 13 1.56 -3.59 6.39
C LYS A 13 2.93 -3.45 5.71
N SER A 14 3.02 -3.67 4.40
CA SER A 14 4.26 -3.47 3.63
C SER A 14 4.73 -2.01 3.69
N ILE A 15 3.82 -1.04 3.58
CA ILE A 15 4.16 0.38 3.78
C ILE A 15 4.71 0.62 5.19
N ASN A 16 4.03 0.09 6.22
CA ASN A 16 4.47 0.27 7.60
C ASN A 16 5.80 -0.41 7.92
N GLN A 17 6.19 -1.47 7.21
CA GLN A 17 7.52 -2.06 7.32
C GLN A 17 8.60 -1.08 6.86
N ILE A 18 8.35 -0.31 5.79
CA ILE A 18 9.26 0.75 5.34
C ILE A 18 9.32 1.86 6.39
N LEU A 19 8.15 2.35 6.84
CA LEU A 19 8.06 3.44 7.81
C LEU A 19 8.62 3.10 9.19
N SER A 20 8.71 1.82 9.56
CA SER A 20 9.28 1.39 10.84
C SER A 20 10.74 1.83 11.06
N LYS A 21 11.47 2.16 9.99
CA LYS A 21 12.84 2.70 10.03
C LYS A 21 12.88 4.22 10.31
N TYR A 22 11.74 4.89 10.30
CA TYR A 22 11.62 6.35 10.41
C TYR A 22 10.66 6.70 11.56
N PRO A 23 11.16 6.83 12.80
CA PRO A 23 10.33 7.08 13.99
C PRO A 23 9.43 8.33 13.92
N GLN A 24 9.80 9.30 13.08
CA GLN A 24 9.03 10.51 12.81
C GLN A 24 7.79 10.28 11.95
N CYS A 25 7.67 9.12 11.31
CA CYS A 25 6.54 8.74 10.48
C CYS A 25 5.58 7.83 11.27
N PRO A 26 4.35 8.29 11.55
CA PRO A 26 3.33 7.46 12.18
C PRO A 26 2.98 6.26 11.31
N ALA A 27 2.66 5.15 11.97
CA ALA A 27 2.09 3.99 11.29
C ALA A 27 0.77 4.36 10.60
N LEU A 28 0.60 3.90 9.37
CA LEU A 28 -0.60 4.13 8.58
C LEU A 28 -1.64 3.05 8.85
N SER A 29 -2.91 3.41 8.71
CA SER A 29 -4.04 2.49 8.74
C SER A 29 -4.90 2.63 7.49
N LEU A 30 -5.56 1.54 7.10
CA LEU A 30 -6.52 1.54 6.00
C LEU A 30 -7.70 2.46 6.35
N ALA A 31 -7.95 3.46 5.51
CA ALA A 31 -9.08 4.38 5.66
C ALA A 31 -10.26 4.00 4.75
N SER A 32 -9.99 3.62 3.51
CA SER A 32 -11.03 3.22 2.54
C SER A 32 -10.44 2.40 1.40
N ILE A 33 -11.28 1.58 0.75
CA ILE A 33 -10.99 0.96 -0.54
C ILE A 33 -11.90 1.63 -1.55
N THR A 34 -11.33 2.32 -2.53
CA THR A 34 -12.07 3.13 -3.52
C THR A 34 -12.27 2.39 -4.84
N GLY A 35 -11.48 1.35 -5.10
CA GLY A 35 -11.63 0.51 -6.29
C GLY A 35 -10.79 -0.75 -6.19
N ALA A 36 -11.22 -1.79 -6.90
CA ALA A 36 -10.42 -2.99 -7.09
C ALA A 36 -10.80 -3.63 -8.43
N LYS A 37 -9.81 -4.15 -9.15
CA LYS A 37 -10.02 -4.95 -10.36
C LYS A 37 -9.16 -6.20 -10.32
N ALA A 38 -9.76 -7.33 -10.69
CA ALA A 38 -9.01 -8.54 -10.92
C ALA A 38 -8.16 -8.34 -12.19
N VAL A 39 -6.86 -8.63 -12.08
CA VAL A 39 -5.94 -8.61 -13.20
C VAL A 39 -5.77 -10.06 -13.67
N LYS A 40 -5.68 -10.27 -14.99
CA LYS A 40 -5.41 -11.60 -15.54
C LYS A 40 -4.02 -12.02 -15.06
N GLY A 41 -3.97 -12.92 -14.09
CA GLY A 41 -2.71 -13.47 -13.59
C GLY A 41 -1.97 -14.23 -14.68
N LEU A 42 -0.67 -14.45 -14.47
CA LEU A 42 0.12 -15.34 -15.33
C LEU A 42 -0.47 -16.76 -15.21
N ALA A 43 -1.03 -17.24 -16.33
CA ALA A 43 -1.80 -18.48 -16.39
C ALA A 43 -1.01 -19.73 -15.95
N GLU A 44 0.32 -19.65 -16.00
CA GLU A 44 1.21 -20.76 -15.64
C GLU A 44 1.33 -20.98 -14.12
N GLU A 45 1.03 -19.97 -13.29
CA GLU A 45 1.27 -20.04 -11.83
C GLU A 45 0.00 -20.01 -10.94
N LYS A 46 -1.21 -19.99 -11.53
CA LYS A 46 -2.49 -19.82 -10.79
C LYS A 46 -2.46 -18.64 -9.79
N LEU A 47 -1.80 -17.55 -10.16
CA LEU A 47 -1.76 -16.35 -9.34
C LEU A 47 -3.07 -15.57 -9.46
N GLU A 48 -3.76 -15.38 -8.34
CA GLU A 48 -4.82 -14.36 -8.25
C GLU A 48 -4.14 -13.00 -8.11
N GLN A 49 -4.41 -12.08 -9.03
CA GLN A 49 -3.89 -10.72 -8.99
C GLN A 49 -5.02 -9.69 -8.90
N TYR A 50 -4.85 -8.72 -8.00
CA TYR A 50 -5.78 -7.62 -7.81
C TYR A 50 -5.04 -6.29 -7.84
N GLN A 51 -5.46 -5.38 -8.71
CA GLN A 51 -5.04 -3.98 -8.64
C GLN A 51 -6.06 -3.25 -7.78
N ILE A 52 -5.60 -2.68 -6.67
CA ILE A 52 -6.43 -2.11 -5.60
C ILE A 52 -6.10 -0.63 -5.46
N LEU A 53 -7.14 0.19 -5.40
CA LEU A 53 -7.10 1.60 -5.06
C LEU A 53 -7.61 1.78 -3.63
N PHE A 54 -6.79 2.37 -2.76
CA PHE A 54 -7.12 2.53 -1.36
C PHE A 54 -6.57 3.84 -0.78
N GLY A 55 -7.19 4.31 0.30
CA GLY A 55 -6.74 5.47 1.06
C GLY A 55 -6.26 5.10 2.45
N THR A 56 -5.32 5.86 3.01
CA THR A 56 -4.81 5.66 4.37
C THR A 56 -4.95 6.88 5.26
N LYS A 57 -4.87 6.65 6.57
CA LYS A 57 -4.77 7.68 7.62
C LYS A 57 -3.49 7.47 8.44
N PRO A 58 -2.90 8.52 9.04
CA PRO A 58 -3.37 9.91 9.07
C PRO A 58 -3.02 10.76 7.84
N ASN A 59 -2.24 10.23 6.89
CA ASN A 59 -1.69 11.00 5.77
C ASN A 59 -2.71 11.44 4.70
N ASN A 60 -3.94 10.90 4.71
CA ASN A 60 -4.94 11.10 3.65
C ASN A 60 -4.37 10.82 2.25
N ALA A 61 -3.43 9.88 2.15
CA ALA A 61 -2.83 9.47 0.88
C ALA A 61 -3.74 8.48 0.16
N SER A 62 -3.71 8.54 -1.17
CA SER A 62 -4.32 7.55 -2.05
C SER A 62 -3.23 6.71 -2.68
N PHE A 63 -3.43 5.40 -2.72
CA PHE A 63 -2.46 4.44 -3.21
C PHE A 63 -3.09 3.50 -4.24
N GLU A 64 -2.25 3.04 -5.14
CA GLU A 64 -2.49 1.92 -6.03
C GLU A 64 -1.48 0.82 -5.72
N ALA A 65 -1.96 -0.41 -5.53
CA ALA A 65 -1.10 -1.57 -5.35
C ALA A 65 -1.61 -2.76 -6.17
N THR A 66 -0.69 -3.54 -6.72
CA THR A 66 -1.01 -4.84 -7.30
C THR A 66 -0.67 -5.92 -6.30
N MET A 67 -1.68 -6.64 -5.82
CA MET A 67 -1.54 -7.73 -4.84
C MET A 67 -1.68 -9.07 -5.54
N SER A 68 -0.71 -9.96 -5.34
CA SER A 68 -0.73 -11.34 -5.82
C SER A 68 -0.97 -12.31 -4.67
N ARG A 69 -1.72 -13.38 -4.96
CA ARG A 69 -1.89 -14.53 -4.07
C ARG A 69 -1.66 -15.81 -4.86
N GLY A 70 -0.65 -16.57 -4.44
CA GLY A 70 -0.33 -17.88 -5.02
C GLY A 70 -0.91 -19.02 -4.21
N ASN A 71 -0.41 -20.22 -4.49
CA ASN A 71 -0.90 -21.48 -3.90
C ASN A 71 -0.74 -21.56 -2.37
N THR A 72 0.20 -20.81 -1.78
CA THR A 72 0.40 -20.73 -0.32
C THR A 72 -0.67 -19.90 0.39
N ASN A 73 -1.60 -19.30 -0.35
CA ASN A 73 -2.61 -18.36 0.14
C ASN A 73 -2.05 -17.08 0.78
N GLU A 74 -0.73 -16.85 0.67
CA GLU A 74 -0.07 -15.63 1.16
C GLU A 74 -0.20 -14.49 0.15
N TRP A 75 -0.40 -13.28 0.67
CA TRP A 75 -0.45 -12.07 -0.12
C TRP A 75 0.94 -11.48 -0.26
N SER A 76 1.30 -11.06 -1.47
CA SER A 76 2.53 -10.32 -1.75
C SER A 76 2.23 -9.13 -2.65
N VAL A 77 3.03 -8.08 -2.51
CA VAL A 77 2.98 -6.94 -3.42
C VAL A 77 3.69 -7.36 -4.72
N SER A 78 2.97 -7.34 -5.82
CA SER A 78 3.51 -7.49 -7.17
C SER A 78 3.97 -6.12 -7.68
N GLY A 79 5.26 -5.80 -7.48
CA GLY A 79 5.84 -4.52 -7.90
C GLY A 79 5.91 -3.48 -6.77
N THR A 80 5.53 -2.24 -7.06
CA THR A 80 5.54 -1.11 -6.11
C THR A 80 4.14 -0.79 -5.59
N ILE A 81 4.08 -0.05 -4.48
CA ILE A 81 2.86 0.59 -3.99
C ILE A 81 2.95 2.07 -4.35
N ASP A 82 2.15 2.49 -5.32
CA ASP A 82 2.29 3.80 -5.92
C ASP A 82 1.31 4.78 -5.28
N ARG A 83 1.82 5.92 -4.82
CA ARG A 83 0.97 7.01 -4.33
C ARG A 83 0.36 7.75 -5.52
N THR A 84 -0.96 7.88 -5.54
CA THR A 84 -1.72 8.46 -6.66
C THR A 84 -2.15 9.92 -6.43
N ASN A 85 -1.93 10.46 -5.23
CA ASN A 85 -2.18 11.87 -4.92
C ASN A 85 -0.91 12.63 -4.50
N LEU A 86 -0.92 13.96 -4.67
CA LEU A 86 0.20 14.82 -4.29
C LEU A 86 0.46 14.73 -2.78
N TYR A 87 1.74 14.59 -2.39
CA TYR A 87 2.15 14.56 -0.98
C TYR A 87 2.48 15.95 -0.41
N GLY A 88 2.77 16.93 -1.25
CA GLY A 88 3.03 18.31 -0.80
C GLY A 88 4.15 18.37 0.25
N ASN A 89 3.89 19.02 1.39
CA ASN A 89 4.84 19.09 2.49
C ASN A 89 4.71 17.95 3.50
N GLN A 90 3.84 16.95 3.29
CA GLN A 90 3.51 15.97 4.33
C GLN A 90 4.71 15.16 4.83
N SER A 91 5.77 15.02 4.03
CA SER A 91 6.97 14.26 4.37
C SER A 91 8.19 15.14 4.66
N TYR A 92 8.00 16.36 5.18
CA TYR A 92 9.09 17.32 5.43
C TYR A 92 10.18 16.85 6.43
N CYS A 93 9.86 15.88 7.27
CA CYS A 93 10.72 15.35 8.34
C CYS A 93 11.57 14.13 7.92
N VAL A 94 11.47 13.68 6.66
CA VAL A 94 12.28 12.61 6.08
C VAL A 94 12.95 13.11 4.81
N ASP A 95 14.19 12.69 4.55
CA ASP A 95 14.89 12.97 3.29
C ASP A 95 15.01 11.75 2.36
N ASP A 96 14.75 10.56 2.90
CA ASP A 96 14.74 9.33 2.12
C ASP A 96 13.64 9.34 1.05
N ARG A 97 14.01 8.99 -0.18
CA ARG A 97 13.12 9.06 -1.34
C ARG A 97 11.94 8.09 -1.24
N GLU A 98 12.16 6.89 -0.69
CA GLU A 98 11.13 5.87 -0.55
C GLU A 98 10.19 6.24 0.60
N ALA A 99 10.74 6.64 1.75
CA ALA A 99 9.93 7.09 2.89
C ALA A 99 9.09 8.33 2.57
N LYS A 100 9.60 9.25 1.74
CA LYS A 100 8.88 10.47 1.31
C LYS A 100 7.54 10.20 0.64
N LEU A 101 7.38 9.05 -0.02
CA LEU A 101 6.12 8.66 -0.67
C LEU A 101 5.02 8.39 0.35
N TYR A 102 5.38 7.78 1.49
CA TYR A 102 4.42 7.23 2.44
C TYR A 102 4.24 8.07 3.70
N CYS A 103 5.33 8.71 4.16
CA CYS A 103 5.39 9.37 5.45
C CYS A 103 4.44 10.57 5.54
N TYR A 104 3.88 10.74 6.74
CA TYR A 104 3.20 11.95 7.16
C TYR A 104 3.79 12.43 8.47
N CYS A 105 4.43 13.58 8.45
CA CYS A 105 5.01 14.20 9.61
C CYS A 105 3.89 14.82 10.44
N ALA A 106 3.64 14.24 11.61
CA ALA A 106 2.84 14.88 12.63
C ALA A 106 3.72 15.94 13.31
N ASN A 107 3.24 17.19 13.36
CA ASN A 107 3.84 18.25 14.19
C ASN A 107 3.78 17.87 15.68
#